data_AF-A0AAV5WYI8-F1
#
_entry.id   AF-A0AAV5WYI8-F1
#
_cell.length_a   1.000
_cell.length_b   1.000
_cell.length_c   1.000
_cell.angle_alpha   90.00
_cell.angle_beta   90.00
_cell.angle_gamma   90.00
#
_symmetry.space_group_name_H-M   'P 1'
#
loop_
_entity.id
_entity.type
_entity.pdbx_description
1 polymer ?
#
loop_
_entity_poly.entity_id
_entity_poly.type
_entity_poly.pdbx_seq_one_letter_code
_entity_poly.pdbx_strand_id
1 'polypeptide(L)'
;MAAVMFRVNEEGRVEVEEGRDAHYWAANCQIKVVQRLLAAGSTGANFILLENVVHGMRRPCVLDLKDGTRQHGDDAPLEKQNAQRRKCAESTSAALGVRMVGMELYEESTSSYQFVDKMQGRRMDERHLRACLLRFVRGAGR
;
A
#
# COMPACT_ATOMS: atom_id res chain seq x y z
N MET A 1 24.60 5.87 2.48
CA MET A 1 23.30 5.19 2.32
C MET A 1 22.60 5.24 3.66
N ALA A 2 21.36 5.73 3.74
CA ALA A 2 20.58 5.61 4.96
C ALA A 2 19.97 4.19 4.99
N ALA A 3 20.50 3.33 5.85
CA ALA A 3 19.90 2.02 6.10
C ALA A 3 18.77 2.22 7.12
N VAL A 4 17.61 1.61 6.87
CA VAL A 4 16.57 1.49 7.91
C VAL A 4 17.04 0.39 8.86
N MET A 5 17.33 0.78 10.10
CA MET A 5 17.79 -0.13 11.14
C MET A 5 16.61 -0.54 12.01
N PHE A 6 16.57 -1.80 12.41
CA PHE A 6 15.54 -2.35 13.29
C PHE A 6 16.20 -2.89 14.56
N ARG A 7 15.57 -2.64 15.71
CA ARG A 7 15.97 -3.20 17.00
C ARG A 7 14.83 -4.01 17.61
N VAL A 8 15.17 -4.98 18.44
CA VAL A 8 14.19 -5.70 19.26
C VAL A 8 14.20 -5.08 20.65
N ASN A 9 13.03 -4.65 21.13
CA ASN A 9 12.90 -4.09 22.47
C ASN A 9 12.87 -5.20 23.55
N GLU A 10 12.84 -4.81 24.83
CA GLU A 10 12.82 -5.75 25.96
C GLU A 10 11.59 -6.68 25.98
N GLU A 11 10.50 -6.29 25.32
CA GLU A 11 9.29 -7.11 25.15
C GLU A 11 9.35 -8.06 23.94
N GLY A 12 10.47 -8.09 23.21
CA GLY A 12 10.62 -8.91 22.01
C GLY A 12 9.94 -8.34 20.75
N ARG A 13 9.51 -7.08 20.78
CA ARG A 13 8.91 -6.40 19.62
C ARG A 13 9.97 -5.71 18.78
N VAL A 14 9.81 -5.79 17.46
CA VAL A 14 10.63 -5.07 16.49
C VAL A 14 10.19 -3.61 16.42
N GLU A 15 11.16 -2.71 16.55
CA GLU A 15 11.01 -1.27 16.42
C GLU A 15 12.03 -0.75 15.41
N VAL A 16 11.71 0.34 14.73
CA VAL A 16 12.66 1.03 13.85
C VAL A 16 13.55 1.91 14.72
N GLU A 17 14.87 1.79 14.59
CA GLU A 17 15.77 2.79 15.13
C GLU A 17 15.56 4.08 14.32
N GLU A 18 15.22 5.17 14.98
CA GLU A 18 14.92 6.45 14.33
C GLU A 18 16.10 6.93 13.46
N GLY A 19 16.05 6.60 12.17
CA GLY A 19 16.79 7.27 11.12
C GLY A 19 15.96 8.43 10.60
N ARG A 20 16.55 9.62 10.54
CA ARG A 20 15.97 10.76 9.80
C ARG A 20 15.61 10.26 8.40
N ASP A 21 14.39 10.54 7.96
CA ASP A 21 13.87 10.27 6.60
C ASP A 21 13.20 8.90 6.35
N ALA A 22 12.98 8.06 7.37
CA ALA A 22 12.17 6.84 7.18
C ALA A 22 10.68 7.17 6.99
N HIS A 23 10.10 6.79 5.84
CA HIS A 23 8.66 6.94 5.61
C HIS A 23 7.87 6.10 6.63
N TYR A 24 7.12 6.76 7.53
CA TYR A 24 6.48 6.15 8.69
C TYR A 24 5.65 4.89 8.35
N TRP A 25 4.87 4.94 7.27
CA TRP A 25 4.07 3.80 6.85
C TRP A 25 4.96 2.63 6.39
N ALA A 26 5.99 2.91 5.58
CA ALA A 26 6.89 1.89 5.07
C ALA A 26 7.64 1.20 6.22
N ALA A 27 8.11 1.99 7.19
CA ALA A 27 8.75 1.51 8.40
C ALA A 27 7.84 0.56 9.19
N ASN A 28 6.56 0.94 9.41
CA ASN A 28 5.57 0.08 10.08
C ASN A 28 5.29 -1.23 9.34
N CYS A 29 5.32 -1.22 8.01
CA CYS A 29 5.18 -2.44 7.23
C CYS A 29 6.42 -3.33 7.30
N GLN A 30 7.61 -2.74 7.28
CA GLN A 30 8.87 -3.47 7.42
C GLN A 30 9.01 -4.10 8.81
N ILE A 31 8.57 -3.42 9.89
CA ILE A 31 8.53 -3.99 11.25
C ILE A 31 7.83 -5.35 11.25
N LYS A 32 6.66 -5.47 10.58
CA LYS A 32 5.90 -6.72 10.53
C LYS A 32 6.64 -7.83 9.78
N VAL A 33 7.40 -7.48 8.75
CA VAL A 33 8.22 -8.42 7.99
C VAL A 33 9.39 -8.91 8.83
N VAL A 34 10.11 -8.00 9.48
CA VAL A 34 11.25 -8.32 10.36
C VAL A 34 10.78 -9.14 11.56
N GLN A 35 9.64 -8.80 12.18
CA GLN A 35 9.07 -9.61 13.27
C GLN A 35 8.80 -11.06 12.83
N ARG A 36 8.27 -11.25 11.61
CA ARG A 36 8.03 -12.59 11.05
C ARG A 36 9.33 -13.33 10.75
N LEU A 37 10.34 -12.63 10.23
CA LEU A 37 11.67 -13.18 9.99
C LEU A 37 12.29 -13.73 11.27
N LEU A 38 12.24 -12.93 12.35
CA LEU A 38 12.76 -13.33 13.66
C LEU A 38 11.96 -14.51 14.24
N ALA A 39 10.62 -14.48 14.15
CA ALA A 39 9.76 -15.54 14.67
C ALA A 39 9.91 -16.88 13.93
N ALA A 40 10.23 -16.86 12.63
CA ALA A 40 10.44 -18.07 11.84
C ALA A 40 11.77 -18.78 12.15
N GLY A 41 12.71 -18.12 12.84
CA GLY A 41 14.04 -18.67 13.12
C GLY A 41 14.77 -19.12 11.85
N SER A 42 15.61 -20.16 11.96
CA SER A 42 16.40 -20.71 10.85
C SER A 42 15.59 -21.48 9.80
N THR A 43 14.27 -21.58 9.95
CA THR A 43 13.41 -22.44 9.10
C THR A 43 13.02 -21.83 7.75
N GLY A 44 13.66 -20.72 7.37
CA GLY A 44 13.62 -20.20 6.01
C GLY A 44 12.24 -19.68 5.60
N ALA A 45 11.86 -18.50 6.09
CA ALA A 45 10.73 -17.81 5.49
C ALA A 45 11.12 -17.37 4.06
N ASN A 46 10.27 -17.72 3.09
CA ASN A 46 10.49 -17.37 1.69
C ASN A 46 10.06 -15.93 1.43
N PHE A 47 10.92 -15.14 0.81
CA PHE A 47 10.63 -13.77 0.40
C PHE A 47 11.05 -13.54 -1.04
N ILE A 48 10.41 -12.56 -1.66
CA ILE A 48 10.85 -12.01 -2.93
C ILE A 48 11.58 -10.72 -2.63
N LEU A 49 12.86 -10.63 -3.01
CA LEU A 49 13.61 -9.39 -2.96
C LEU A 49 13.25 -8.58 -4.20
N LEU A 50 12.68 -7.39 -3.98
CA LEU A 50 12.29 -6.45 -5.04
C LEU A 50 13.03 -5.13 -4.84
N GLU A 51 13.30 -4.44 -5.95
CA GLU A 51 13.81 -3.08 -5.92
C GLU A 51 12.81 -2.12 -5.24
N ASN A 52 13.34 -1.15 -4.50
CA ASN A 52 12.52 -0.06 -3.97
C ASN A 52 12.31 1.01 -5.05
N VAL A 53 11.19 0.93 -5.76
CA VAL A 53 10.84 1.82 -6.88
C VAL A 53 10.66 3.30 -6.51
N VAL A 54 10.52 3.63 -5.22
CA VAL A 54 10.45 5.02 -4.74
C VAL A 54 11.77 5.52 -4.16
N HIS A 55 12.82 4.70 -4.19
CA HIS A 55 14.12 5.09 -3.69
C HIS A 55 14.68 6.30 -4.46
N GLY A 56 15.31 7.23 -3.73
CA GLY A 56 15.85 8.48 -4.31
C GLY A 56 14.82 9.57 -4.59
N MET A 57 13.51 9.28 -4.46
CA MET A 57 12.48 10.31 -4.54
C MET A 57 12.43 11.11 -3.24
N ARG A 58 12.51 12.45 -3.32
CA ARG A 58 12.39 13.32 -2.14
C ARG A 58 10.97 13.34 -1.56
N ARG A 59 9.97 13.25 -2.43
CA ARG A 59 8.53 13.34 -2.10
C ARG A 59 7.73 12.33 -2.93
N PRO A 60 7.91 11.02 -2.69
CA PRO A 60 7.26 9.99 -3.51
C PRO A 60 5.75 10.11 -3.41
N CYS A 61 5.06 10.12 -4.55
CA CYS A 61 3.60 10.05 -4.62
C CYS A 61 3.24 8.71 -5.25
N VAL A 62 2.39 7.93 -4.58
CA VAL A 62 2.06 6.56 -4.97
C VAL A 62 0.56 6.43 -5.20
N LEU A 63 0.18 5.81 -6.30
CA LEU A 63 -1.20 5.45 -6.60
C LEU A 63 -1.26 3.95 -6.88
N ASP A 64 -2.10 3.25 -6.14
CA ASP A 64 -2.37 1.82 -6.30
C ASP A 64 -3.82 1.62 -6.75
N LEU A 65 -3.96 1.04 -7.93
CA LEU A 65 -5.23 0.76 -8.58
C LEU A 65 -5.40 -0.74 -8.75
N LYS A 66 -6.62 -1.22 -8.54
CA LYS A 66 -6.99 -2.60 -8.86
C LYS A 66 -7.85 -2.61 -10.11
N ASP A 67 -7.28 -3.20 -11.17
CA ASP A 67 -7.94 -3.38 -12.46
C ASP A 67 -8.65 -4.74 -12.58
N GLY A 68 -9.54 -4.83 -13.56
CA GLY A 68 -10.40 -5.97 -13.88
C GLY A 68 -11.77 -5.96 -13.18
N THR A 69 -12.80 -6.29 -13.97
CA THR A 69 -14.18 -6.59 -13.51
C THR A 69 -14.29 -7.99 -12.89
N ARG A 70 -13.31 -8.86 -13.11
CA ARG A 70 -13.18 -10.18 -12.48
C ARG A 70 -11.82 -10.27 -11.79
N GLN A 71 -11.83 -10.50 -10.48
CA GLN A 71 -10.63 -10.40 -9.63
C GLN A 71 -10.29 -11.69 -8.88
N HIS A 72 -10.92 -12.80 -9.27
CA HIS A 72 -10.61 -14.13 -8.80
C HIS A 72 -10.06 -14.98 -9.94
N GLY A 73 -9.09 -15.83 -9.63
CA GLY A 73 -8.62 -16.86 -10.56
C GLY A 73 -9.68 -17.94 -10.78
N ASP A 74 -9.46 -18.77 -11.79
CA ASP A 74 -10.32 -19.93 -12.06
C ASP A 74 -10.24 -20.96 -10.92
N ASP A 75 -9.05 -21.24 -10.42
CA ASP A 75 -8.79 -22.23 -9.36
C ASP A 75 -8.92 -21.66 -7.94
N ALA A 76 -9.47 -20.46 -7.77
CA ALA A 76 -9.59 -19.85 -6.45
C ALA A 76 -10.63 -20.61 -5.58
N PRO A 77 -10.37 -20.86 -4.29
CA PRO A 77 -11.39 -21.43 -3.39
C PRO A 77 -12.66 -20.59 -3.37
N LEU A 78 -13.82 -21.22 -3.15
CA LEU A 78 -15.12 -20.56 -3.21
C LEU A 78 -15.21 -19.33 -2.29
N GLU A 79 -14.65 -19.41 -1.08
CA GLU A 79 -14.60 -18.28 -0.15
C GLU A 79 -13.84 -17.07 -0.75
N LYS A 80 -12.69 -17.32 -1.37
CA LYS A 80 -11.86 -16.29 -2.02
C LYS A 80 -12.60 -15.70 -3.22
N GLN A 81 -13.25 -16.54 -4.03
CA GLN A 81 -14.08 -16.08 -5.15
C GLN A 81 -15.20 -15.16 -4.66
N ASN A 82 -15.96 -15.58 -3.65
CA ASN A 82 -17.07 -14.80 -3.08
C ASN A 82 -16.57 -13.46 -2.52
N ALA A 83 -15.48 -13.46 -1.77
CA ALA A 83 -14.89 -12.23 -1.22
C ALA A 83 -14.43 -11.27 -2.32
N GLN A 84 -13.86 -11.78 -3.43
CA GLN A 84 -13.40 -10.95 -4.55
C GLN A 84 -14.56 -10.45 -5.42
N ARG A 85 -15.59 -11.27 -5.65
CA ARG A 85 -16.83 -10.86 -6.32
C ARG A 85 -17.53 -9.75 -5.54
N ARG A 86 -17.66 -9.90 -4.22
CA ARG A 86 -18.21 -8.86 -3.34
C ARG A 86 -17.43 -7.55 -3.43
N LYS A 87 -16.10 -7.61 -3.31
CA LYS A 87 -15.24 -6.41 -3.45
C LYS A 87 -15.39 -5.73 -4.81
N CYS A 88 -15.58 -6.51 -5.88
CA CYS A 88 -15.80 -5.97 -7.21
C CYS A 88 -17.16 -5.26 -7.30
N ALA A 89 -18.23 -5.96 -6.91
CA ALA A 89 -19.61 -5.45 -6.92
C ALA A 89 -19.80 -4.20 -6.06
N GLU A 90 -19.14 -4.12 -4.91
CA GLU A 90 -19.21 -2.99 -3.98
C GLU A 90 -18.30 -1.82 -4.36
N SER A 91 -17.76 -1.78 -5.58
CA SER A 91 -16.80 -0.75 -5.98
C SER A 91 -16.96 -0.35 -7.43
N THR A 92 -16.21 0.67 -7.83
CA THR A 92 -16.07 1.08 -9.23
C THR A 92 -15.54 -0.01 -10.16
N SER A 93 -14.91 -1.09 -9.65
CA SER A 93 -14.47 -2.21 -10.50
C SER A 93 -15.60 -2.85 -11.30
N ALA A 94 -16.83 -2.92 -10.76
CA ALA A 94 -17.94 -3.53 -11.48
C ALA A 94 -18.39 -2.70 -12.69
N ALA A 95 -18.40 -1.37 -12.56
CA ALA A 95 -18.88 -0.46 -13.61
C ALA A 95 -17.76 0.00 -14.56
N LEU A 96 -16.56 0.24 -14.03
CA LEU A 96 -15.45 0.89 -14.75
C LEU A 96 -14.27 -0.05 -15.01
N GLY A 97 -14.30 -1.27 -14.46
CA GLY A 97 -13.16 -2.19 -14.51
C GLY A 97 -12.03 -1.84 -13.55
N VAL A 98 -11.99 -0.64 -12.97
CA VAL A 98 -10.92 -0.20 -12.08
C VAL A 98 -11.45 0.39 -10.78
N ARG A 99 -10.70 0.22 -9.67
CA ARG A 99 -10.94 0.93 -8.41
C ARG A 99 -9.65 1.38 -7.74
N MET A 100 -9.78 2.37 -6.84
CA MET A 100 -8.68 2.78 -5.97
C MET A 100 -8.50 1.79 -4.81
N VAL A 101 -7.27 1.39 -4.53
CA VAL A 101 -6.92 0.56 -3.36
C VAL A 101 -5.90 1.21 -2.45
N GLY A 102 -5.16 2.20 -2.94
CA GLY A 102 -4.26 3.03 -2.16
C GLY A 102 -3.92 4.32 -2.89
N MET A 103 -3.75 5.41 -2.16
CA MET A 103 -3.12 6.62 -2.67
C MET A 103 -2.33 7.29 -1.55
N GLU A 104 -1.16 7.81 -1.91
CA GLU A 104 -0.34 8.70 -1.12
C GLU A 104 0.09 9.86 -2.03
N LEU A 105 -0.34 11.07 -1.70
CA LEU A 105 -0.09 12.27 -2.48
C LEU A 105 0.48 13.36 -1.58
N TYR A 106 1.67 13.85 -1.90
CA TYR A 106 2.24 15.01 -1.23
C TYR A 106 1.56 16.30 -1.72
N GLU A 107 1.08 17.12 -0.79
CA GLU A 107 0.47 18.42 -1.08
C GLU A 107 1.39 19.54 -0.58
N GLU A 108 1.93 20.32 -1.50
CA GLU A 108 2.94 21.35 -1.17
C GLU A 108 2.35 22.51 -0.37
N SER A 109 1.11 22.90 -0.67
CA SER A 109 0.41 23.99 0.03
C SER A 109 0.26 23.73 1.54
N THR A 110 0.14 22.47 1.95
CA THR A 110 0.03 22.06 3.35
C THR A 110 1.29 21.38 3.88
N SER A 111 2.29 21.17 3.02
CA SER A 111 3.52 20.44 3.33
C SER A 111 3.27 19.08 3.99
N SER A 112 2.23 18.38 3.53
CA SER A 112 1.77 17.13 4.15
C SER A 112 1.28 16.12 3.13
N TYR A 113 1.19 14.86 3.54
CA TYR A 113 0.67 13.77 2.72
C TYR A 113 -0.83 13.56 2.92
N GLN A 114 -1.49 13.25 1.81
CA GLN A 114 -2.91 12.93 1.73
C GLN A 114 -3.06 11.46 1.33
N PHE A 115 -3.91 10.74 2.06
CA PHE A 115 -4.03 9.30 1.92
C PHE A 115 -5.44 8.88 1.51
N VAL A 116 -5.51 7.86 0.65
CA VAL A 116 -6.74 7.09 0.43
C VAL A 116 -6.45 5.64 0.76
N ASP A 117 -7.19 5.09 1.71
CA ASP A 117 -7.12 3.67 2.03
C ASP A 117 -8.06 2.82 1.17
N LYS A 118 -7.87 1.50 1.22
CA LYS A 118 -8.70 0.53 0.47
C LYS A 118 -10.18 0.54 0.83
N MET A 119 -10.57 1.01 2.02
CA MET A 119 -11.97 1.10 2.46
C MET A 119 -12.62 2.34 1.85
N GLN A 120 -11.93 3.47 1.87
CA GLN A 120 -12.33 4.70 1.19
C GLN A 120 -12.43 4.46 -0.32
N GLY A 121 -11.41 3.86 -0.93
CA GLY A 121 -11.39 3.54 -2.36
C GLY A 121 -12.52 2.60 -2.82
N ARG A 122 -12.99 1.67 -1.97
CA ARG A 122 -14.16 0.84 -2.27
C ARG A 122 -15.47 1.63 -2.25
N ARG A 123 -15.60 2.63 -1.36
CA ARG A 123 -16.82 3.45 -1.25
C ARG A 123 -16.90 4.56 -2.30
N MET A 124 -15.89 4.74 -3.13
CA MET A 124 -15.92 5.72 -4.20
C MET A 124 -16.92 5.34 -5.27
N ASP A 125 -17.68 6.33 -5.75
CA ASP A 125 -18.36 6.26 -7.04
C ASP A 125 -17.42 6.72 -8.17
N GLU A 126 -17.93 6.69 -9.40
CA GLU A 126 -17.18 7.12 -10.59
C GLU A 126 -16.70 8.57 -10.50
N ARG A 127 -17.52 9.48 -9.97
CA ARG A 127 -17.18 10.91 -9.89
C ARG A 127 -16.03 11.13 -8.92
N HIS A 128 -16.10 10.51 -7.75
CA HIS A 128 -15.04 10.56 -6.73
C HIS A 128 -13.75 9.93 -7.24
N LEU A 129 -13.82 8.75 -7.87
CA LEU A 129 -12.65 8.11 -8.46
C LEU A 129 -11.98 9.05 -9.48
N ARG A 130 -12.75 9.60 -10.42
CA ARG A 130 -12.25 10.54 -11.44
C ARG A 130 -11.60 11.76 -10.82
N ALA A 131 -12.23 12.36 -9.80
CA ALA A 131 -11.69 13.52 -9.10
C ALA A 131 -10.36 13.19 -8.39
N CYS A 132 -10.26 12.04 -7.72
CA CYS A 132 -9.02 11.59 -7.06
C CYS A 132 -7.90 11.33 -8.07
N LEU A 133 -8.20 10.67 -9.20
CA LEU A 133 -7.22 10.45 -10.27
C LEU A 133 -6.71 11.77 -10.86
N LEU A 134 -7.60 12.72 -11.14
CA LEU A 134 -7.22 14.05 -11.63
C LEU A 134 -6.36 14.81 -10.62
N ARG A 135 -6.68 14.72 -9.33
CA ARG A 135 -5.86 15.33 -8.26
C ARG A 135 -4.47 14.71 -8.23
N PHE A 136 -4.36 13.38 -8.29
CA PHE A 136 -3.08 12.67 -8.28
C PHE A 136 -2.23 13.08 -9.49
N VAL A 137 -2.76 13.00 -10.71
CA VAL A 137 -2.02 13.33 -11.95
C VAL A 137 -1.58 14.80 -11.98
N ARG A 138 -2.36 15.70 -11.39
CA ARG A 138 -2.00 17.14 -11.34
C ARG A 138 -0.94 17.45 -10.28
N GLY A 139 -1.02 16.82 -9.11
CA GLY A 139 -0.18 17.15 -7.95
C GLY A 139 1.10 16.31 -7.82
N ALA A 140 1.10 15.06 -8.28
CA ALA A 140 2.22 14.15 -8.07
C ALA A 140 3.50 14.61 -8.79
N GLY A 141 4.63 14.51 -8.09
CA GLY A 141 5.96 14.78 -8.66
C GLY A 141 6.35 16.26 -8.79
N ARG A 142 5.57 17.18 -8.19
CA ARG A 142 5.91 18.61 -8.13
C ARG A 142 6.75 18.95 -6.90
#